data_AF-A0A8T5RX43-F1
#
_entry.id   AF-A0A8T5RX43-F1
#
_cell.length_a   1.000
_cell.length_b   1.000
_cell.length_c   1.000
_cell.angle_alpha   90.00
_cell.angle_beta   90.00
_cell.angle_gamma   90.00
#
_symmetry.space_group_name_H-M   'P 1'
#
loop_
_entity.id
_entity.type
_entity.pdbx_description
1 polymer ?
#
loop_
_entity_poly.entity_id
_entity_poly.type
_entity_poly.pdbx_seq_one_letter_code
_entity_poly.pdbx_strand_id
1 'polypeptide(L)'
;MRNGKQPYDTFSFLRNYGFLPNYAFPSDTTLLTMFNQDKSKYYDNWRSSVIAIREFAPHNQVYFLGNKYNINRAMVKSEGGELNIDNIYICENCNEILIDSASSNSTSLIKCPNCDAEIKLSSFKSSLRFPQMFSTSGPRITCDEENRQIKGYEITINYKHKKSKIVNYEIICDQNQIARISYEHNGNIYMVNKGSRIKSKTTNEIELHSFNFCSACGQWLRDNEATTHIEVCPKGGSERHLQKDFWLFIDGNHDVVVFDFPLIGDFDPTSYYTTLKEAIIQSIMLTYNLEESEISSFLNPVPGKNEQSIVIFETEEGGTGVLKSLLNTSLDRFDKFIENLFRILHVKSLEPYEETMDACITACYN
;
A
#
# COMPACT_ATOMS: atom_id res chain seq x y z
N MET A 1 5.66 -17.47 -33.15
CA MET A 1 7.09 -17.34 -32.77
C MET A 1 7.97 -16.70 -33.84
N ARG A 2 7.93 -17.09 -35.12
CA ARG A 2 8.84 -16.54 -36.16
C ARG A 2 8.59 -15.09 -36.64
N ASN A 3 7.45 -14.46 -36.33
CA ASN A 3 7.02 -13.25 -37.04
C ASN A 3 6.97 -11.95 -36.19
N GLY A 4 7.47 -11.94 -34.94
CA GLY A 4 7.70 -10.69 -34.18
C GLY A 4 6.52 -9.73 -33.99
N LYS A 5 5.26 -10.15 -34.18
CA LYS A 5 4.08 -9.27 -34.19
C LYS A 5 3.47 -8.98 -32.81
N GLN A 6 4.01 -9.57 -31.74
CA GLN A 6 3.62 -9.29 -30.36
C GLN A 6 4.90 -9.18 -29.52
N PRO A 7 4.96 -8.26 -28.52
CA PRO A 7 6.00 -8.28 -27.51
C PRO A 7 5.80 -9.56 -26.70
N TYR A 8 6.52 -10.60 -27.07
CA TYR A 8 6.53 -11.87 -26.36
C TYR A 8 7.82 -11.89 -25.57
N ASP A 9 7.71 -11.58 -24.28
CA ASP A 9 8.83 -11.69 -23.37
C ASP A 9 8.94 -13.13 -22.87
N THR A 10 10.00 -13.81 -23.31
CA THR A 10 10.32 -15.19 -22.91
C THR A 10 10.45 -15.31 -21.39
N PHE A 11 10.93 -14.24 -20.71
CA PHE A 11 10.99 -14.20 -19.26
C PHE A 11 9.60 -14.20 -18.63
N SER A 12 8.68 -13.38 -19.11
CA SER A 12 7.28 -13.37 -18.66
C SER A 12 6.57 -14.71 -18.84
N PHE A 13 6.83 -15.44 -19.94
CA PHE A 13 6.29 -16.80 -20.12
C PHE A 13 6.87 -17.79 -19.11
N LEU A 14 8.20 -17.83 -18.95
CA LEU A 14 8.84 -18.75 -18.02
C LEU A 14 8.47 -18.43 -16.55
N ARG A 15 8.26 -17.15 -16.23
CA ARG A 15 7.71 -16.67 -14.95
C ARG A 15 6.31 -17.21 -14.70
N ASN A 16 5.38 -17.02 -15.63
CA ASN A 16 3.96 -17.36 -15.45
C ASN A 16 3.70 -18.87 -15.27
N TYR A 17 4.64 -19.72 -15.71
CA TYR A 17 4.55 -21.18 -15.58
C TYR A 17 5.54 -21.75 -14.54
N GLY A 18 6.17 -20.91 -13.72
CA GLY A 18 6.99 -21.36 -12.58
C GLY A 18 8.35 -21.98 -12.94
N PHE A 19 8.88 -21.68 -14.13
CA PHE A 19 10.18 -22.21 -14.58
C PHE A 19 11.38 -21.39 -14.08
N LEU A 20 11.16 -20.18 -13.57
CA LEU A 20 12.22 -19.33 -13.00
C LEU A 20 12.17 -19.36 -11.46
N PRO A 21 13.32 -19.46 -10.75
CA PRO A 21 13.36 -19.43 -9.29
C PRO A 21 12.75 -18.14 -8.72
N ASN A 22 12.03 -18.26 -7.60
CA ASN A 22 11.27 -17.20 -6.93
C ASN A 22 12.10 -16.01 -6.37
N TYR A 23 13.41 -15.96 -6.60
CA TYR A 23 14.31 -14.98 -5.99
C TYR A 23 14.21 -13.55 -6.57
N ALA A 24 13.33 -13.31 -7.55
CA ALA A 24 13.21 -12.01 -8.22
C ALA A 24 11.77 -11.67 -8.65
N PHE A 25 10.75 -12.28 -8.03
CA PHE A 25 9.35 -12.09 -8.42
C PHE A 25 8.49 -11.73 -7.21
N PRO A 26 7.70 -10.64 -7.27
CA PRO A 26 6.73 -10.31 -6.25
C PRO A 26 5.82 -11.52 -6.01
N SER A 27 5.70 -11.93 -4.75
CA SER A 27 4.90 -13.08 -4.32
C SER A 27 3.41 -12.96 -4.68
N ASP A 28 2.86 -11.74 -4.64
CA ASP A 28 1.49 -11.41 -5.03
C ASP A 28 1.50 -10.50 -6.27
N THR A 29 0.88 -10.98 -7.35
CA THR A 29 0.76 -10.26 -8.62
C THR A 29 -0.68 -10.16 -9.05
N THR A 30 -1.06 -9.00 -9.57
CA THR A 30 -2.38 -8.76 -10.13
C THR A 30 -2.30 -8.69 -11.65
N LEU A 31 -3.27 -9.35 -12.30
CA LEU A 31 -3.47 -9.32 -13.75
C LEU A 31 -4.46 -8.21 -14.14
N LEU A 32 -4.10 -7.44 -15.16
CA LEU A 32 -5.01 -6.66 -15.98
C LEU A 32 -5.10 -7.27 -17.37
N THR A 33 -6.30 -7.73 -17.76
CA THR A 33 -6.58 -8.14 -19.13
C THR A 33 -7.22 -6.98 -19.91
N MET A 34 -6.55 -6.58 -20.99
CA MET A 34 -6.90 -5.45 -21.83
C MET A 34 -7.52 -5.91 -23.15
N PHE A 35 -8.81 -5.62 -23.34
CA PHE A 35 -9.50 -5.96 -24.59
C PHE A 35 -9.45 -4.79 -25.58
N ASN A 36 -8.80 -5.01 -26.72
CA ASN A 36 -8.78 -4.10 -27.84
C ASN A 36 -9.97 -4.40 -28.78
N GLN A 37 -10.96 -3.51 -28.79
CA GLN A 37 -12.18 -3.67 -29.58
C GLN A 37 -11.89 -3.63 -31.09
N ASP A 38 -11.09 -2.66 -31.55
CA ASP A 38 -10.75 -2.49 -32.98
C ASP A 38 -10.10 -3.74 -33.58
N LYS A 39 -9.18 -4.37 -32.83
CA LYS A 39 -8.42 -5.54 -33.29
C LYS A 39 -9.03 -6.86 -32.83
N SER A 40 -10.08 -6.81 -32.00
CA SER A 40 -10.65 -7.99 -31.31
C SER A 40 -9.57 -8.87 -30.66
N LYS A 41 -8.62 -8.24 -29.94
CA LYS A 41 -7.48 -8.91 -29.31
C LYS A 41 -7.39 -8.61 -27.83
N TYR A 42 -6.89 -9.57 -27.08
CA TYR A 42 -6.59 -9.43 -25.66
C TYR A 42 -5.08 -9.28 -25.44
N TYR A 43 -4.73 -8.51 -24.42
CA TYR A 43 -3.37 -8.34 -23.94
C TYR A 43 -3.37 -8.42 -22.42
N ASP A 44 -2.44 -9.17 -21.86
CA ASP A 44 -2.30 -9.30 -20.41
C ASP A 44 -1.15 -8.45 -19.90
N ASN A 45 -1.38 -7.75 -18.80
CA ASN A 45 -0.36 -6.98 -18.10
C ASN A 45 -0.33 -7.39 -16.62
N TRP A 46 0.82 -7.86 -16.18
CA TRP A 46 1.05 -8.33 -14.81
C TRP A 46 1.87 -7.29 -14.04
N ARG A 47 1.40 -6.93 -12.85
CA ARG A 47 2.09 -6.03 -11.93
C ARG A 47 2.15 -6.64 -10.54
N SER A 48 3.11 -6.21 -9.72
CA SER A 48 3.04 -6.48 -8.27
C SER A 48 1.74 -5.90 -7.73
N SER A 49 1.11 -6.58 -6.78
CA SER A 49 -0.18 -6.17 -6.25
C SER A 49 -0.11 -4.77 -5.59
N VAL A 50 1.04 -4.41 -5.00
CA VAL A 50 1.37 -3.08 -4.46
C VAL A 50 1.30 -1.96 -5.51
N ILE A 51 1.74 -2.21 -6.74
CA ILE A 51 1.62 -1.24 -7.83
C ILE A 51 0.21 -1.28 -8.41
N ALA A 52 -0.33 -2.50 -8.57
CA ALA A 52 -1.62 -2.74 -9.21
C ALA A 52 -2.79 -2.10 -8.45
N ILE A 53 -2.77 -2.07 -7.11
CA ILE A 53 -3.84 -1.46 -6.31
C ILE A 53 -4.08 0.03 -6.66
N ARG A 54 -3.05 0.70 -7.20
CA ARG A 54 -3.12 2.06 -7.75
C ARG A 54 -3.27 2.07 -9.28
N GLU A 55 -2.37 1.43 -10.01
CA GLU A 55 -2.36 1.48 -11.49
C GLU A 55 -3.59 0.84 -12.10
N PHE A 56 -4.02 -0.29 -11.53
CA PHE A 56 -5.15 -1.07 -12.01
C PHE A 56 -6.47 -0.73 -11.32
N ALA A 57 -6.50 0.35 -10.54
CA ALA A 57 -7.68 0.74 -9.80
C ALA A 57 -8.90 1.01 -10.72
N PRO A 58 -10.13 0.81 -10.23
CA PRO A 58 -11.34 1.06 -10.99
C PRO A 58 -11.37 2.46 -11.62
N HIS A 59 -11.85 2.52 -12.86
CA HIS A 59 -11.93 3.73 -13.67
C HIS A 59 -10.58 4.40 -13.99
N ASN A 60 -9.44 3.78 -13.65
CA ASN A 60 -8.15 4.26 -14.11
C ASN A 60 -7.94 3.98 -15.60
N GLN A 61 -6.93 4.61 -16.18
CA GLN A 61 -6.55 4.48 -17.57
C GLN A 61 -5.13 3.93 -17.68
N VAL A 62 -4.97 2.88 -18.48
CA VAL A 62 -3.68 2.26 -18.78
C VAL A 62 -3.36 2.46 -20.25
N TYR A 63 -2.14 2.87 -20.54
CA TYR A 63 -1.65 3.06 -21.90
C TYR A 63 -0.80 1.87 -22.29
N PHE A 64 -1.17 1.19 -23.38
CA PHE A 64 -0.44 0.01 -23.85
C PHE A 64 -0.46 -0.09 -25.37
N LEU A 65 0.73 -0.26 -25.96
CA LEU A 65 0.93 -0.34 -27.42
C LEU A 65 0.23 0.81 -28.20
N GLY A 66 0.34 2.04 -27.69
CA GLY A 66 -0.25 3.24 -28.30
C GLY A 66 -1.78 3.33 -28.20
N ASN A 67 -2.43 2.45 -27.42
CA ASN A 67 -3.87 2.50 -27.15
C ASN A 67 -4.12 2.81 -25.68
N LYS A 68 -5.26 3.45 -25.43
CA LYS A 68 -5.77 3.76 -24.10
C LYS A 68 -6.75 2.66 -23.69
N TYR A 69 -6.65 2.16 -22.47
CA TYR A 69 -7.55 1.16 -21.92
C TYR A 69 -8.18 1.67 -20.64
N ASN A 70 -9.51 1.68 -20.59
CA ASN A 70 -10.26 2.09 -19.40
C ASN A 70 -10.58 0.85 -18.56
N ILE A 71 -10.15 0.84 -17.31
CA ILE A 71 -10.45 -0.25 -16.38
C ILE A 71 -11.90 -0.12 -15.94
N ASN A 72 -12.71 -1.09 -16.34
CA ASN A 72 -14.17 -1.01 -16.20
C ASN A 72 -14.79 -2.30 -15.67
N ARG A 73 -14.03 -3.38 -15.56
CA ARG A 73 -14.52 -4.66 -15.04
C ARG A 73 -13.51 -5.31 -14.10
N ALA A 74 -14.00 -6.21 -13.27
CA ALA A 74 -13.19 -7.11 -12.46
C ALA A 74 -13.75 -8.53 -12.54
N MET A 75 -12.84 -9.51 -12.42
CA MET A 75 -13.21 -10.91 -12.27
C MET A 75 -13.13 -11.26 -10.80
N VAL A 76 -14.29 -11.37 -10.16
CA VAL A 76 -14.41 -11.78 -8.77
C VAL A 76 -15.07 -13.14 -8.72
N LYS A 77 -14.47 -14.07 -7.97
CA LYS A 77 -15.09 -15.37 -7.72
C LYS A 77 -16.30 -15.13 -6.81
N SER A 78 -17.49 -15.46 -7.30
CA SER A 78 -18.71 -15.47 -6.50
C SER A 78 -19.19 -16.92 -6.39
N GLU A 79 -19.39 -17.39 -5.17
CA GLU A 79 -20.08 -18.66 -4.93
C GLU A 79 -21.56 -18.34 -4.77
N GLY A 80 -22.43 -18.87 -5.65
CA GLY A 80 -23.86 -18.59 -5.60
C GLY A 80 -24.28 -17.13 -5.90
N GLY A 81 -23.36 -16.30 -6.39
CA GLY A 81 -23.59 -14.87 -6.68
C GLY A 81 -23.27 -13.92 -5.52
N GLU A 82 -22.87 -14.46 -4.36
CA GLU A 82 -22.36 -13.69 -3.23
C GLU A 82 -20.85 -13.50 -3.35
N LEU A 83 -20.39 -12.28 -3.10
CA LEU A 83 -18.98 -11.94 -3.08
C LEU A 83 -18.42 -12.24 -1.69
N ASN A 84 -17.18 -12.73 -1.65
CA ASN A 84 -16.44 -12.77 -0.39
C ASN A 84 -16.01 -11.34 -0.03
N ILE A 85 -16.84 -10.67 0.78
CA ILE A 85 -16.64 -9.29 1.23
C ILE A 85 -16.15 -9.37 2.67
N ASP A 86 -15.00 -8.75 2.90
CA ASP A 86 -14.49 -8.50 4.24
C ASP A 86 -14.96 -7.13 4.72
N ASN A 87 -15.05 -6.95 6.03
CA ASN A 87 -15.28 -5.63 6.62
C ASN A 87 -13.97 -5.13 7.22
N ILE A 88 -13.47 -4.01 6.70
CA ILE A 88 -12.24 -3.39 7.17
C ILE A 88 -12.59 -2.16 8.00
N TYR A 89 -11.93 -2.04 9.15
CA TYR A 89 -11.88 -0.80 9.92
C TYR A 89 -10.43 -0.41 10.19
N ILE A 90 -10.12 0.87 10.02
CA ILE A 90 -8.81 1.45 10.33
C ILE A 90 -9.00 2.35 11.54
N CYS A 91 -8.30 2.06 12.63
CA CYS A 91 -8.40 2.82 13.87
C CYS A 91 -7.90 4.25 13.70
N GLU A 92 -8.74 5.24 14.03
CA GLU A 92 -8.41 6.67 13.90
C GLU A 92 -7.32 7.13 14.88
N ASN A 93 -7.10 6.38 15.98
CA ASN A 93 -6.15 6.76 17.03
C ASN A 93 -4.74 6.16 16.86
N CYS A 94 -4.61 5.03 16.16
CA CYS A 94 -3.33 4.30 16.05
C CYS A 94 -3.08 3.66 14.69
N ASN A 95 -3.97 3.84 13.70
CA ASN A 95 -3.91 3.25 12.36
C ASN A 95 -3.89 1.70 12.30
N GLU A 96 -4.15 1.02 13.41
CA GLU A 96 -4.35 -0.45 13.44
C GLU A 96 -5.50 -0.84 12.51
N ILE A 97 -5.28 -1.86 11.69
CA ILE A 97 -6.32 -2.40 10.80
C ILE A 97 -6.99 -3.63 11.41
N LEU A 98 -8.32 -3.58 11.47
CA LEU A 98 -9.18 -4.68 11.90
C LEU A 98 -9.95 -5.21 10.70
N ILE A 99 -10.09 -6.53 10.66
CA ILE A 99 -10.82 -7.24 9.61
C ILE A 99 -11.82 -8.15 10.30
N ASP A 100 -13.10 -7.93 9.99
CA ASP A 100 -14.18 -8.82 10.37
C ASP A 100 -14.71 -9.52 9.12
N SER A 101 -14.44 -10.82 9.01
CA SER A 101 -15.02 -11.66 7.98
C SER A 101 -16.43 -12.04 8.42
N ALA A 102 -17.39 -11.23 7.98
CA ALA A 102 -18.85 -11.36 8.11
C ALA A 102 -19.36 -12.56 8.95
N SER A 103 -19.38 -12.44 10.29
CA SER A 103 -20.25 -13.26 11.17
C SER A 103 -20.31 -12.83 12.65
N SER A 104 -19.75 -11.68 13.05
CA SER A 104 -19.82 -11.27 14.46
C SER A 104 -21.07 -10.42 14.76
N ASN A 105 -22.23 -11.09 14.89
CA ASN A 105 -23.46 -10.50 15.47
C ASN A 105 -23.30 -10.24 16.98
N SER A 106 -22.29 -9.47 17.37
CA SER A 106 -22.07 -9.11 18.77
C SER A 106 -22.45 -7.64 18.98
N THR A 107 -23.49 -7.42 19.78
CA THR A 107 -23.92 -6.08 20.26
C THR A 107 -22.91 -5.42 21.21
N SER A 108 -21.70 -5.98 21.33
CA SER A 108 -20.62 -5.47 22.15
C SER A 108 -19.81 -4.40 21.41
N LEU A 109 -19.47 -3.33 22.11
CA LEU A 109 -18.44 -2.38 21.70
C LEU A 109 -17.15 -3.15 21.42
N ILE A 110 -16.68 -3.11 20.17
CA ILE A 110 -15.38 -3.67 19.81
C ILE A 110 -14.32 -2.68 20.27
N LYS A 111 -13.21 -3.17 20.83
CA LYS A 111 -12.05 -2.34 21.17
C LYS A 111 -10.92 -2.58 20.19
N CYS A 112 -10.16 -1.53 19.89
CA CYS A 112 -8.94 -1.66 19.11
C CYS A 112 -7.94 -2.56 19.87
N PRO A 113 -7.41 -3.64 19.28
CA PRO A 113 -6.49 -4.54 19.96
C PRO A 113 -5.15 -3.87 20.32
N ASN A 114 -4.80 -2.75 19.65
CA ASN A 114 -3.57 -2.02 19.91
C ASN A 114 -3.75 -0.93 20.98
N CYS A 115 -4.75 -0.06 20.83
CA CYS A 115 -4.91 1.14 21.67
C CYS A 115 -6.14 1.15 22.59
N ASP A 116 -6.94 0.08 22.60
CA ASP A 116 -8.17 -0.07 23.39
C ASP A 116 -9.28 0.97 23.13
N ALA A 117 -9.13 1.82 22.11
CA ALA A 117 -10.17 2.76 21.69
C ALA A 117 -11.45 2.04 21.29
N GLU A 118 -12.60 2.63 21.63
CA GLU A 118 -13.92 2.09 21.29
C GLU A 118 -14.19 2.21 19.79
N ILE A 119 -14.64 1.12 19.18
CA ILE A 119 -14.94 1.01 17.76
C ILE A 119 -16.43 0.76 17.60
N LYS A 120 -17.08 1.62 16.81
CA LYS A 120 -18.46 1.43 16.39
C LYS A 120 -18.48 0.46 15.21
N LEU A 121 -19.34 -0.56 15.26
CA LEU A 121 -19.53 -1.49 14.15
C LEU A 121 -19.90 -0.80 12.83
N SER A 122 -20.64 0.32 12.90
CA SER A 122 -20.99 1.13 11.74
C SER A 122 -19.80 1.81 11.05
N SER A 123 -18.64 1.86 11.71
CA SER A 123 -17.42 2.45 11.14
C SER A 123 -16.67 1.47 10.23
N PHE A 124 -17.00 0.18 10.26
CA PHE A 124 -16.46 -0.78 9.32
C PHE A 124 -16.94 -0.50 7.90
N LYS A 125 -16.05 -0.68 6.93
CA LYS A 125 -16.34 -0.55 5.51
C LYS A 125 -16.22 -1.89 4.83
N SER A 126 -17.28 -2.25 4.11
CA SER A 126 -17.27 -3.35 3.16
C SER A 126 -16.04 -3.19 2.26
N SER A 127 -15.33 -4.28 2.04
CA SER A 127 -14.05 -4.27 1.37
C SER A 127 -13.86 -5.56 0.57
N LEU A 128 -13.18 -5.45 -0.57
CA LEU A 128 -12.89 -6.58 -1.43
C LEU A 128 -11.38 -6.70 -1.63
N ARG A 129 -10.84 -7.91 -1.47
CA ARG A 129 -9.45 -8.18 -1.85
C ARG A 129 -9.27 -7.88 -3.34
N PHE A 130 -8.24 -7.12 -3.68
CA PHE A 130 -8.03 -6.55 -5.00
C PHE A 130 -8.05 -7.65 -6.08
N PRO A 131 -9.06 -7.66 -6.96
CA PRO A 131 -9.26 -8.75 -7.90
C PRO A 131 -8.46 -8.55 -9.18
N GLN A 132 -8.46 -9.56 -10.05
CA GLN A 132 -8.02 -9.40 -11.43
C GLN A 132 -8.93 -8.42 -12.17
N MET A 133 -8.31 -7.52 -12.93
CA MET A 133 -8.98 -6.41 -13.57
C MET A 133 -9.13 -6.64 -15.07
N PHE A 134 -10.18 -6.05 -15.64
CA PHE A 134 -10.44 -6.05 -17.06
C PHE A 134 -10.66 -4.62 -17.56
N SER A 135 -10.14 -4.36 -18.74
CA SER A 135 -10.30 -3.07 -19.41
C SER A 135 -10.73 -3.24 -20.86
N THR A 136 -11.28 -2.17 -21.42
CA THR A 136 -11.63 -2.08 -22.84
C THR A 136 -10.95 -0.87 -23.46
N SER A 137 -10.52 -1.01 -24.72
CA SER A 137 -9.88 0.08 -25.46
C SER A 137 -10.80 1.29 -25.57
N GLY A 138 -10.27 2.46 -25.25
CA GLY A 138 -10.87 3.77 -25.52
C GLY A 138 -10.35 4.38 -26.82
N PRO A 139 -10.70 5.65 -27.10
CA PRO A 139 -10.19 6.38 -28.26
C PRO A 139 -8.66 6.46 -28.28
N ARG A 140 -8.08 6.62 -29.49
CA ARG A 140 -6.63 6.75 -29.68
C ARG A 140 -6.09 8.01 -29.02
N ILE A 141 -4.81 7.93 -28.63
CA ILE A 141 -4.06 9.03 -28.01
C ILE A 141 -4.01 10.22 -28.98
N THR A 142 -4.41 11.39 -28.52
CA THR A 142 -4.21 12.67 -29.22
C THR A 142 -3.01 13.41 -28.62
N CYS A 143 -2.39 14.32 -29.38
CA CYS A 143 -1.23 15.07 -28.92
C CYS A 143 -1.52 15.93 -27.66
N ASP A 144 -2.77 16.37 -27.46
CA ASP A 144 -3.19 17.12 -26.28
C ASP A 144 -3.28 16.26 -25.00
N GLU A 145 -3.35 14.93 -25.13
CA GLU A 145 -3.39 13.98 -24.01
C GLU A 145 -1.99 13.53 -23.54
N GLU A 146 -0.90 14.13 -24.04
CA GLU A 146 0.47 13.81 -23.61
C GLU A 146 0.71 14.10 -22.12
N ASN A 147 -0.10 14.99 -21.54
CA ASN A 147 -0.21 15.15 -20.09
C ASN A 147 -0.95 13.95 -19.49
N ARG A 148 -0.16 12.97 -19.03
CA ARG A 148 -0.60 11.78 -18.30
C ARG A 148 -1.51 12.18 -17.13
N GLN A 149 -2.83 12.06 -17.31
CA GLN A 149 -3.78 12.30 -16.22
C GLN A 149 -3.80 11.07 -15.31
N ILE A 150 -2.89 11.04 -14.34
CA ILE A 150 -2.95 10.06 -13.26
C ILE A 150 -4.14 10.44 -12.38
N LYS A 151 -5.14 9.56 -12.27
CA LYS A 151 -6.19 9.72 -11.28
C LYS A 151 -5.59 9.56 -9.89
N GLY A 152 -5.88 10.51 -9.00
CA GLY A 152 -5.52 10.40 -7.59
C GLY A 152 -6.41 9.36 -6.91
N TYR A 153 -5.80 8.47 -6.13
CA TYR A 153 -6.49 7.55 -5.24
C TYR A 153 -6.02 7.77 -3.81
N GLU A 154 -6.92 7.60 -2.85
CA GLU A 154 -6.59 7.57 -1.43
C GLU A 154 -6.19 6.15 -1.05
N ILE A 155 -4.88 5.93 -0.86
CA ILE A 155 -4.34 4.62 -0.48
C ILE A 155 -3.63 4.77 0.86
N THR A 156 -4.03 3.96 1.84
CA THR A 156 -3.36 3.88 3.14
C THR A 156 -2.62 2.58 3.29
N ILE A 157 -1.46 2.62 3.94
CA ILE A 157 -0.72 1.44 4.38
C ILE A 157 -0.99 1.29 5.87
N ASN A 158 -1.37 0.08 6.29
CA ASN A 158 -1.76 -0.19 7.66
C ASN A 158 -1.10 -1.47 8.14
N TYR A 159 -0.71 -1.49 9.41
CA TYR A 159 -0.09 -2.64 10.04
C TYR A 159 -1.07 -3.29 11.02
N LYS A 160 -1.14 -4.62 10.98
CA LYS A 160 -1.90 -5.44 11.91
C LYS A 160 -0.93 -6.19 12.82
N HIS A 161 -0.80 -5.74 14.05
CA HIS A 161 0.16 -6.27 15.01
C HIS A 161 -0.23 -7.68 15.46
N LYS A 162 0.74 -8.60 15.51
CA LYS A 162 0.61 -9.89 16.20
C LYS A 162 1.46 -9.84 17.46
N LYS A 163 0.92 -9.27 18.54
CA LYS A 163 1.64 -9.03 19.81
C LYS A 163 2.48 -10.22 20.32
N SER A 164 2.06 -11.47 20.08
CA SER A 164 2.80 -12.67 20.48
C SER A 164 4.10 -12.95 19.70
N LYS A 165 4.30 -12.31 18.54
CA LYS A 165 5.46 -12.47 17.66
C LYS A 165 6.43 -11.30 17.70
N ILE A 166 6.13 -10.26 18.48
CA ILE A 166 6.94 -9.05 18.54
C ILE A 166 8.10 -9.24 19.54
N VAL A 167 9.32 -8.98 19.06
CA VAL A 167 10.52 -8.88 19.89
C VAL A 167 10.82 -7.41 20.12
N ASN A 168 10.98 -7.01 21.39
CA ASN A 168 11.26 -5.62 21.76
C ASN A 168 12.75 -5.46 22.12
N TYR A 169 13.30 -4.33 21.72
CA TYR A 169 14.64 -3.85 22.04
C TYR A 169 14.52 -2.47 22.67
N GLU A 170 15.31 -2.21 23.71
CA GLU A 170 15.33 -0.94 24.42
C GLU A 170 16.63 -0.20 24.12
N ILE A 171 16.51 1.09 23.81
CA ILE A 171 17.67 1.97 23.66
C ILE A 171 17.87 2.67 25.00
N ILE A 172 18.98 2.35 25.67
CA ILE A 172 19.33 2.86 26.99
C ILE A 172 20.53 3.78 26.86
N CYS A 173 20.43 4.99 27.40
CA CYS A 173 21.56 5.90 27.59
C CYS A 173 21.55 6.36 29.05
N ASP A 174 22.71 6.40 29.70
CA ASP A 174 22.87 6.80 31.10
C ASP A 174 21.85 6.14 32.06
N GLN A 175 21.59 4.85 31.85
CA GLN A 175 20.63 4.02 32.61
C GLN A 175 19.15 4.39 32.45
N ASN A 176 18.82 5.33 31.55
CA ASN A 176 17.45 5.67 31.20
C ASN A 176 17.06 5.08 29.84
N GLN A 177 15.89 4.48 29.76
CA GLN A 177 15.30 4.09 28.49
C GLN A 177 14.87 5.35 27.73
N ILE A 178 15.48 5.57 26.56
CA ILE A 178 15.19 6.72 25.70
C ILE A 178 14.19 6.35 24.61
N ALA A 179 14.29 5.14 24.06
CA ALA A 179 13.46 4.72 22.94
C ALA A 179 13.26 3.20 22.91
N ARG A 180 12.36 2.74 22.05
CA ARG A 180 12.09 1.32 21.83
C ARG A 180 12.11 1.00 20.34
N ILE A 181 12.68 -0.14 20.00
CA ILE A 181 12.58 -0.73 18.67
C ILE A 181 11.86 -2.07 18.80
N SER A 182 10.88 -2.32 17.95
CA SER A 182 10.13 -3.58 17.94
C SER A 182 10.32 -4.27 16.59
N TYR A 183 10.50 -5.58 16.59
CA TYR A 183 10.60 -6.40 15.38
C TYR A 183 9.52 -7.46 15.36
N GLU A 184 8.81 -7.59 14.24
CA GLU A 184 7.88 -8.68 13.97
C GLU A 184 8.26 -9.40 12.68
N HIS A 185 8.60 -10.68 12.78
CA HIS A 185 8.78 -11.53 11.62
C HIS A 185 7.42 -11.92 11.03
N ASN A 186 7.26 -11.76 9.71
CA ASN A 186 6.03 -12.13 9.00
C ASN A 186 4.77 -11.41 9.58
N GLY A 187 4.93 -10.11 9.85
CA GLY A 187 3.87 -9.18 10.25
C GLY A 187 2.95 -8.82 9.08
N ASN A 188 1.68 -8.50 9.37
CA ASN A 188 0.70 -8.27 8.30
C ASN A 188 0.59 -6.80 7.92
N ILE A 189 0.97 -6.48 6.69
CA ILE A 189 0.78 -5.16 6.08
C ILE A 189 -0.40 -5.22 5.13
N TYR A 190 -1.27 -4.24 5.24
CA TYR A 190 -2.41 -4.03 4.36
C TYR A 190 -2.23 -2.73 3.60
N MET A 191 -2.56 -2.75 2.31
CA MET A 191 -2.73 -1.51 1.55
C MET A 191 -4.20 -1.41 1.14
N VAL A 192 -4.85 -0.31 1.52
CA VAL A 192 -6.28 -0.11 1.33
C VAL A 192 -6.50 1.08 0.42
N ASN A 193 -7.08 0.84 -0.76
CA ASN A 193 -7.57 1.88 -1.66
C ASN A 193 -9.01 2.24 -1.28
N LYS A 194 -9.16 3.42 -0.69
CA LYS A 194 -10.44 3.93 -0.19
C LYS A 194 -11.31 4.54 -1.28
N GLY A 195 -10.74 4.82 -2.45
CA GLY A 195 -11.46 5.45 -3.56
C GLY A 195 -10.65 6.46 -4.34
N SER A 196 -11.29 7.03 -5.37
CA SER A 196 -10.73 8.11 -6.18
C SER A 196 -10.87 9.47 -5.48
N ARG A 197 -9.80 10.27 -5.52
CA ARG A 197 -9.79 11.69 -5.14
C ARG A 197 -10.28 12.51 -6.32
N ILE A 198 -11.45 13.13 -6.19
CA ILE A 198 -12.06 13.97 -7.22
C ILE A 198 -12.16 15.39 -6.69
N LYS A 199 -11.65 16.36 -7.44
CA LYS A 199 -11.85 17.76 -7.09
C LYS A 199 -13.28 18.17 -7.44
N SER A 200 -14.05 18.56 -6.44
CA SER A 200 -15.40 19.07 -6.59
C SER A 200 -15.38 20.34 -7.44
N LYS A 201 -16.25 20.40 -8.45
CA LYS A 201 -16.35 21.59 -9.33
C LYS A 201 -17.05 22.76 -8.63
N THR A 202 -17.83 22.49 -7.58
CA THR A 202 -18.65 23.49 -6.88
C THR A 202 -17.94 24.02 -5.64
N THR A 203 -17.32 23.16 -4.82
CA THR A 203 -16.69 23.56 -3.56
C THR A 203 -15.17 23.74 -3.68
N ASN A 204 -14.55 23.29 -4.79
CA ASN A 204 -13.10 23.16 -4.94
C ASN A 204 -12.42 22.23 -3.92
N GLU A 205 -13.19 21.53 -3.07
CA GLU A 205 -12.68 20.55 -2.12
C GLU A 205 -12.40 19.20 -2.80
N ILE A 206 -11.57 18.37 -2.17
CA ILE A 206 -11.30 17.01 -2.64
C ILE A 206 -12.34 16.08 -2.02
N GLU A 207 -13.20 15.52 -2.85
CA GLU A 207 -14.17 14.51 -2.48
C GLU A 207 -13.57 13.12 -2.72
N LEU A 208 -13.81 12.20 -1.78
CA LEU A 208 -13.38 10.81 -1.87
C LEU A 208 -14.56 9.94 -2.31
N HIS A 209 -14.45 9.34 -3.50
CA HIS A 209 -15.47 8.44 -4.03
C HIS A 209 -14.97 6.99 -3.94
N SER A 210 -15.58 6.22 -3.04
CA SER A 210 -15.37 4.77 -2.95
C SER A 210 -15.96 4.04 -4.17
N PHE A 211 -15.77 2.73 -4.24
CA PHE A 211 -16.10 1.98 -5.44
C PHE A 211 -17.50 1.39 -5.38
N ASN A 212 -18.14 1.31 -6.54
CA ASN A 212 -19.38 0.57 -6.74
C ASN A 212 -19.14 -0.55 -7.77
N PHE A 213 -19.70 -1.73 -7.54
CA PHE A 213 -19.45 -2.92 -8.34
C PHE A 213 -20.68 -3.81 -8.43
N CYS A 214 -20.91 -4.36 -9.62
CA CYS A 214 -21.95 -5.37 -9.82
C CYS A 214 -21.31 -6.75 -10.00
N SER A 215 -21.53 -7.65 -9.04
CA SER A 215 -21.00 -9.02 -9.08
C SER A 215 -21.58 -9.87 -10.22
N ALA A 216 -22.79 -9.53 -10.71
CA ALA A 216 -23.45 -10.27 -11.77
C ALA A 216 -22.81 -10.05 -13.15
N CYS A 217 -22.44 -8.81 -13.48
CA CYS A 217 -21.82 -8.47 -14.77
C CYS A 217 -20.32 -8.17 -14.67
N GLY A 218 -19.78 -8.07 -13.46
CA GLY A 218 -18.39 -7.76 -13.17
C GLY A 218 -18.01 -6.32 -13.47
N GLN A 219 -18.96 -5.38 -13.53
CA GLN A 219 -18.70 -3.99 -13.93
C GLN A 219 -18.45 -3.08 -12.73
N TRP A 220 -17.44 -2.22 -12.85
CA TRP A 220 -17.22 -1.07 -11.98
C TRP A 220 -18.15 0.07 -12.40
N LEU A 221 -18.87 0.63 -11.43
CA LEU A 221 -19.94 1.60 -11.65
C LEU A 221 -19.57 2.93 -10.99
N ARG A 222 -19.86 4.03 -11.71
CA ARG A 222 -19.88 5.35 -11.09
C ARG A 222 -21.14 5.53 -10.25
N ASP A 223 -21.18 6.52 -9.36
CA ASP A 223 -22.30 6.73 -8.43
C ASP A 223 -23.65 6.89 -9.16
N ASN A 224 -23.67 7.63 -10.26
CA ASN A 224 -24.86 7.82 -11.10
C ASN A 224 -25.28 6.56 -11.88
N GLU A 225 -24.33 5.68 -12.20
CA GLU A 225 -24.61 4.41 -12.87
C GLU A 225 -25.15 3.41 -11.85
N ALA A 226 -24.62 3.40 -10.62
CA ALA A 226 -25.01 2.48 -9.55
C ALA A 226 -26.48 2.65 -9.13
N THR A 227 -27.10 3.83 -9.29
CA THR A 227 -28.51 4.05 -8.95
C THR A 227 -29.49 3.40 -9.93
N THR A 228 -29.09 3.24 -11.20
CA THR A 228 -29.96 2.73 -12.28
C THR A 228 -29.48 1.40 -12.87
N HIS A 229 -28.30 0.91 -12.46
CA HIS A 229 -27.65 -0.25 -13.07
C HIS A 229 -28.52 -1.51 -13.06
N ILE A 230 -29.29 -1.75 -12.00
CA ILE A 230 -30.09 -2.98 -11.86
C ILE A 230 -31.08 -3.13 -13.03
N GLU A 231 -31.69 -2.04 -13.50
CA GLU A 231 -32.66 -2.07 -14.60
C GLU A 231 -32.01 -2.36 -15.96
N VAL A 232 -30.73 -2.03 -16.10
CA VAL A 232 -29.97 -2.12 -17.37
C VAL A 232 -28.85 -3.16 -17.32
N CYS A 233 -28.80 -4.00 -16.29
CA CYS A 233 -27.71 -4.94 -16.09
C CYS A 233 -27.70 -5.98 -17.23
N PRO A 234 -26.61 -6.11 -18.01
CA PRO A 234 -26.55 -7.02 -19.16
C PRO A 234 -26.63 -8.50 -18.78
N LYS A 235 -26.47 -8.82 -17.48
CA LYS A 235 -26.56 -10.17 -16.92
C LYS A 235 -27.79 -10.37 -16.03
N GLY A 236 -28.74 -9.44 -16.02
CA GLY A 236 -29.95 -9.53 -15.19
C GLY A 236 -29.63 -9.53 -13.70
N GLY A 237 -28.67 -8.70 -13.28
CA GLY A 237 -28.33 -8.50 -11.87
C GLY A 237 -29.52 -7.97 -11.07
N SER A 238 -29.43 -8.14 -9.77
CA SER A 238 -30.41 -7.67 -8.77
C SER A 238 -29.67 -7.00 -7.63
N GLU A 239 -30.37 -6.33 -6.71
CA GLU A 239 -29.75 -5.55 -5.61
C GLU A 239 -28.71 -6.34 -4.81
N ARG A 240 -28.89 -7.65 -4.59
CA ARG A 240 -27.90 -8.49 -3.88
C ARG A 240 -26.52 -8.53 -4.56
N HIS A 241 -26.47 -8.27 -5.87
CA HIS A 241 -25.23 -8.28 -6.65
C HIS A 241 -24.55 -6.92 -6.67
N LEU A 242 -25.26 -5.85 -6.29
CA LEU A 242 -24.76 -4.48 -6.34
C LEU A 242 -24.12 -4.11 -5.01
N GLN A 243 -22.80 -3.97 -5.02
CA GLN A 243 -22.03 -3.49 -3.88
C GLN A 243 -21.71 -2.02 -4.07
N LYS A 244 -22.04 -1.21 -3.06
CA LYS A 244 -21.82 0.24 -3.06
C LYS A 244 -20.84 0.62 -1.96
N ASP A 245 -20.16 1.73 -2.15
CA ASP A 245 -19.34 2.39 -1.14
C ASP A 245 -18.31 1.48 -0.44
N PHE A 246 -17.64 0.61 -1.21
CA PHE A 246 -16.68 -0.34 -0.65
C PHE A 246 -15.23 0.01 -1.01
N TRP A 247 -14.30 -0.48 -0.19
CA TRP A 247 -12.85 -0.31 -0.38
C TRP A 247 -12.23 -1.50 -1.09
N LEU A 248 -11.06 -1.30 -1.68
CA LEU A 248 -10.25 -2.41 -2.17
C LEU A 248 -9.01 -2.53 -1.32
N PHE A 249 -8.55 -3.76 -1.09
CA PHE A 249 -7.33 -3.96 -0.32
C PHE A 249 -6.47 -5.10 -0.85
N ILE A 250 -5.19 -5.03 -0.53
CA ILE A 250 -4.26 -6.15 -0.62
C ILE A 250 -3.62 -6.35 0.74
N ASP A 251 -3.12 -7.55 0.99
CA ASP A 251 -2.43 -7.91 2.21
C ASP A 251 -1.21 -8.76 1.89
N GLY A 252 -0.18 -8.60 2.71
CA GLY A 252 1.06 -9.36 2.61
C GLY A 252 1.68 -9.57 3.97
N ASN A 253 2.50 -10.61 4.10
CA ASN A 253 3.30 -10.85 5.29
C ASN A 253 4.74 -10.38 5.06
N HIS A 254 5.23 -9.47 5.89
CA HIS A 254 6.53 -8.84 5.72
C HIS A 254 7.31 -8.86 7.02
N ASP A 255 8.63 -8.74 6.96
CA ASP A 255 9.41 -8.36 8.14
C ASP A 255 9.16 -6.89 8.43
N VAL A 256 8.81 -6.58 9.68
CA VAL A 256 8.43 -5.24 10.11
C VAL A 256 9.29 -4.83 11.30
N VAL A 257 9.81 -3.60 11.26
CA VAL A 257 10.44 -2.93 12.39
C VAL A 257 9.68 -1.65 12.71
N VAL A 258 9.43 -1.43 13.98
CA VAL A 258 8.79 -0.21 14.49
C VAL A 258 9.77 0.51 15.40
N PHE A 259 10.06 1.77 15.08
CA PHE A 259 10.84 2.65 15.93
C PHE A 259 9.91 3.60 16.70
N ASP A 260 9.96 3.52 18.03
CA ASP A 260 9.24 4.40 18.95
C ASP A 260 10.25 5.37 19.58
N PHE A 261 10.38 6.56 18.99
CA PHE A 261 11.22 7.64 19.51
C PHE A 261 10.38 8.74 20.17
N PRO A 262 10.79 9.27 21.33
CA PRO A 262 10.13 10.42 21.92
C PRO A 262 10.36 11.65 21.05
N LEU A 263 9.41 12.58 21.10
CA LEU A 263 9.63 13.90 20.49
C LEU A 263 10.62 14.69 21.36
N ILE A 264 11.76 15.07 20.78
CA ILE A 264 12.80 15.82 21.47
C ILE A 264 12.78 17.27 20.99
N GLY A 265 12.51 18.21 21.90
CA GLY A 265 12.43 19.63 21.61
C GLY A 265 11.03 20.12 21.24
N ASP A 266 10.93 21.37 20.82
CA ASP A 266 9.67 22.03 20.43
C ASP A 266 9.59 22.13 18.90
N PHE A 267 9.31 20.99 18.26
CA PHE A 267 9.17 20.89 16.81
C PHE A 267 7.75 20.45 16.44
N ASP A 268 7.32 20.80 15.22
CA ASP A 268 6.14 20.19 14.63
C ASP A 268 6.36 18.67 14.50
N PRO A 269 5.52 17.82 15.15
CA PRO A 269 5.72 16.38 15.14
C PRO A 269 5.72 15.79 13.73
N THR A 270 4.84 16.28 12.85
CA THR A 270 4.70 15.74 11.50
C THR A 270 6.01 15.92 10.73
N SER A 271 6.58 17.12 10.77
CA SER A 271 7.86 17.43 10.14
C SER A 271 9.00 16.64 10.79
N TYR A 272 9.05 16.59 12.12
CA TYR A 272 10.08 15.86 12.87
C TYR A 272 10.13 14.37 12.51
N TYR A 273 9.00 13.67 12.63
CA TYR A 273 8.95 12.23 12.37
C TYR A 273 9.05 11.90 10.88
N THR A 274 8.61 12.78 9.98
CA THR A 274 8.83 12.61 8.54
C THR A 274 10.32 12.64 8.23
N THR A 275 11.06 13.66 8.70
CA THR A 275 12.50 13.75 8.49
C THR A 275 13.24 12.58 9.14
N LEU A 276 12.88 12.20 10.36
CA LEU A 276 13.51 11.06 11.05
C LEU A 276 13.25 9.74 10.32
N LYS A 277 12.02 9.51 9.83
CA LYS A 277 11.68 8.34 9.01
C LYS A 277 12.52 8.27 7.74
N GLU A 278 12.63 9.38 7.01
CA GLU A 278 13.42 9.43 5.78
C GLU A 278 14.91 9.21 6.05
N ALA A 279 15.47 9.80 7.11
CA ALA A 279 16.86 9.56 7.49
C ALA A 279 17.11 8.08 7.83
N ILE A 280 16.21 7.45 8.59
CA ILE A 280 16.32 6.03 8.96
C ILE A 280 16.23 5.12 7.74
N ILE A 281 15.21 5.28 6.89
CA ILE A 281 15.04 4.41 5.72
C ILE A 281 16.20 4.55 4.74
N GLN A 282 16.69 5.77 4.48
CA GLN A 282 17.87 6.02 3.64
C GLN A 282 19.12 5.36 4.24
N SER A 283 19.30 5.42 5.55
CA SER A 283 20.44 4.77 6.20
C SER A 283 20.39 3.25 6.10
N ILE A 284 19.20 2.64 6.26
CA ILE A 284 19.02 1.19 6.06
C ILE A 284 19.36 0.82 4.62
N MET A 285 18.88 1.60 3.64
CA MET A 285 19.20 1.35 2.22
C MET A 285 20.70 1.42 1.95
N LEU A 286 21.42 2.42 2.47
CA LEU A 286 22.88 2.50 2.32
C LEU A 286 23.63 1.35 3.03
N THR A 287 23.14 0.90 4.18
CA THR A 287 23.80 -0.15 4.98
C THR A 287 23.76 -1.52 4.29
N TYR A 288 22.71 -1.76 3.50
CA TYR A 288 22.46 -3.03 2.81
C TYR A 288 22.54 -2.94 1.28
N ASN A 289 22.81 -1.74 0.73
CA ASN A 289 22.75 -1.44 -0.70
C ASN A 289 21.41 -1.81 -1.35
N LEU A 290 20.32 -1.46 -0.67
CA LEU A 290 18.96 -1.72 -1.17
C LEU A 290 18.53 -0.68 -2.20
N GLU A 291 17.69 -1.12 -3.12
CA GLU A 291 16.88 -0.24 -3.95
C GLU A 291 15.68 0.31 -3.16
N GLU A 292 15.17 1.49 -3.54
CA GLU A 292 13.99 2.11 -2.92
C GLU A 292 12.76 1.20 -2.97
N SER A 293 12.70 0.30 -3.96
CA SER A 293 11.57 -0.63 -4.10
C SER A 293 11.61 -1.81 -3.14
N GLU A 294 12.72 -2.07 -2.44
CA GLU A 294 12.91 -3.22 -1.54
C GLU A 294 12.47 -2.97 -0.08
N ILE A 295 12.29 -1.69 0.29
CA ILE A 295 11.92 -1.29 1.65
C ILE A 295 10.94 -0.13 1.62
N SER A 296 9.97 -0.12 2.53
CA SER A 296 8.98 0.95 2.61
C SER A 296 8.71 1.35 4.06
N SER A 297 8.18 2.55 4.25
CA SER A 297 7.90 3.08 5.59
C SER A 297 6.66 3.97 5.62
N PHE A 298 6.03 4.02 6.80
CA PHE A 298 4.94 4.95 7.09
C PHE A 298 4.92 5.31 8.59
N LEU A 299 4.17 6.36 8.92
CA LEU A 299 4.05 6.87 10.28
C LEU A 299 2.71 6.44 10.88
N ASN A 300 2.74 5.99 12.13
CA ASN A 300 1.56 5.67 12.91
C ASN A 300 1.46 6.58 14.13
N PRO A 301 0.30 7.21 14.40
CA PRO A 301 0.12 8.02 15.59
C PRO A 301 0.23 7.16 16.85
N VAL A 302 0.86 7.70 17.88
CA VAL A 302 0.91 7.10 19.21
C VAL A 302 -0.29 7.59 20.02
N PRO A 303 -1.21 6.71 20.45
CA PRO A 303 -2.42 7.11 21.18
C PRO A 303 -2.12 7.96 22.41
N GLY A 304 -2.84 9.09 22.53
CA GLY A 304 -2.76 9.97 23.69
C GLY A 304 -1.47 10.78 23.79
N LYS A 305 -0.61 10.74 22.77
CA LYS A 305 0.64 11.50 22.71
C LYS A 305 0.75 12.27 21.39
N ASN A 306 1.53 13.34 21.41
CA ASN A 306 1.91 14.07 20.20
C ASN A 306 3.15 13.45 19.53
N GLU A 307 3.16 12.12 19.45
CA GLU A 307 4.28 11.30 18.98
C GLU A 307 3.82 10.38 17.85
N GLN A 308 4.74 9.98 16.99
CA GLN A 308 4.48 9.02 15.92
C GLN A 308 5.52 7.90 15.97
N SER A 309 5.07 6.67 15.74
CA SER A 309 5.92 5.51 15.54
C SER A 309 6.28 5.39 14.07
N ILE A 310 7.53 5.05 13.79
CA ILE A 310 8.02 4.87 12.42
C ILE A 310 7.98 3.38 12.12
N VAL A 311 7.06 2.98 11.24
CA VAL A 311 6.93 1.59 10.80
C VAL A 311 7.69 1.43 9.49
N ILE A 312 8.61 0.46 9.46
CA ILE A 312 9.41 0.10 8.29
C ILE A 312 9.20 -1.37 8.00
N PHE A 313 9.01 -1.72 6.73
CA PHE A 313 8.83 -3.11 6.33
C PHE A 313 9.55 -3.41 5.02
N GLU A 314 9.99 -4.65 4.86
CA GLU A 314 10.56 -5.15 3.60
C GLU A 314 9.42 -5.41 2.61
N THR A 315 9.54 -4.93 1.38
CA THR A 315 8.43 -5.00 0.40
C THR A 315 8.25 -6.38 -0.20
N GLU A 316 9.28 -7.21 -0.19
CA GLU A 316 9.20 -8.62 -0.56
C GLU A 316 8.48 -9.43 0.54
N GLU A 317 7.53 -10.27 0.15
CA GLU A 317 6.77 -11.06 1.11
C GLU A 317 7.63 -12.18 1.72
N GLY A 318 7.44 -12.41 3.02
CA GLY A 318 8.28 -13.30 3.83
C GLY A 318 9.58 -12.67 4.32
N GLY A 319 9.98 -11.53 3.73
CA GLY A 319 11.19 -10.78 4.09
C GLY A 319 12.47 -11.31 3.43
N THR A 320 13.38 -10.38 3.14
CA THR A 320 14.77 -10.61 2.74
C THR A 320 15.71 -10.78 3.95
N GLY A 321 15.22 -10.47 5.17
CA GLY A 321 15.94 -10.64 6.43
C GLY A 321 16.92 -9.50 6.74
N VAL A 322 16.81 -8.38 6.02
CA VAL A 322 17.58 -7.15 6.24
C VAL A 322 17.29 -6.57 7.61
N LEU A 323 16.02 -6.39 7.95
CA LEU A 323 15.56 -5.84 9.22
C LEU A 323 15.92 -6.74 10.40
N LYS A 324 15.82 -8.06 10.20
CA LYS A 324 16.30 -9.04 11.18
C LYS A 324 17.80 -8.93 11.41
N SER A 325 18.58 -8.80 10.33
CA SER A 325 20.03 -8.62 10.38
C SER A 325 20.41 -7.30 11.04
N LEU A 326 19.64 -6.23 10.80
CA LEU A 326 19.88 -4.91 11.39
C LEU A 326 19.82 -4.94 12.92
N LEU A 327 18.88 -5.70 13.48
CA LEU A 327 18.67 -5.81 14.93
C LEU A 327 19.43 -6.98 15.57
N ASN A 328 20.27 -7.67 14.81
CA ASN A 328 21.11 -8.72 15.35
C ASN A 328 22.32 -8.11 16.06
N THR A 329 22.31 -8.13 17.38
CA THR A 329 23.37 -7.58 18.25
C THR A 329 24.71 -8.30 18.14
N SER A 330 24.77 -9.47 17.49
CA SER A 330 26.04 -10.15 17.21
C SER A 330 26.76 -9.62 15.96
N LEU A 331 26.16 -8.69 15.22
CA LEU A 331 26.70 -8.13 13.97
C LEU A 331 26.96 -6.63 14.13
N ASP A 332 27.92 -6.11 13.35
CA ASP A 332 28.27 -4.68 13.28
C ASP A 332 27.30 -3.86 12.40
N ARG A 333 26.14 -4.44 12.05
CA ARG A 333 25.20 -3.84 11.09
C ARG A 333 24.46 -2.65 11.67
N PHE A 334 24.13 -2.68 12.95
CA PHE A 334 23.51 -1.55 13.62
C PHE A 334 24.47 -0.36 13.70
N ASP A 335 25.76 -0.61 14.00
CA ASP A 335 26.79 0.44 14.03
C ASP A 335 26.95 1.12 12.67
N LYS A 336 27.05 0.34 11.58
CA LYS A 336 27.08 0.86 10.21
C LYS A 336 25.84 1.66 9.85
N PHE A 337 24.67 1.25 10.34
CA PHE A 337 23.43 2.00 10.18
C PHE A 337 23.50 3.35 10.90
N ILE A 338 24.07 3.42 12.11
CA ILE A 338 24.25 4.70 12.80
C ILE A 338 25.28 5.58 12.08
N GLU A 339 26.38 5.02 11.60
CA GLU A 339 27.38 5.76 10.80
C GLU A 339 26.77 6.36 9.52
N ASN A 340 25.99 5.57 8.78
CA ASN A 340 25.30 6.05 7.58
C ASN A 340 24.22 7.08 7.90
N LEU A 341 23.54 6.96 9.05
CA LEU A 341 22.56 7.94 9.50
C LEU A 341 23.22 9.30 9.74
N PHE A 342 24.36 9.33 10.44
CA PHE A 342 25.13 10.58 10.61
C PHE A 342 25.63 11.13 9.28
N ARG A 343 26.05 10.27 8.35
CA ARG A 343 26.46 10.69 7.01
C ARG A 343 25.33 11.36 6.24
N ILE A 344 24.10 10.81 6.29
CA ILE A 344 22.91 11.38 5.64
C ILE A 344 22.54 12.72 6.28
N LEU A 345 22.64 12.81 7.61
CA LEU A 345 22.37 14.04 8.35
C LEU A 345 23.54 15.04 8.31
N HIS A 346 24.62 14.72 7.58
CA HIS A 346 25.80 15.57 7.47
C HIS A 346 26.49 15.90 8.81
N VAL A 347 26.37 15.01 9.80
CA VAL A 347 27.01 15.14 11.12
C VAL A 347 28.38 14.45 11.08
N LYS A 348 29.45 15.21 11.38
CA LYS A 348 30.83 14.74 11.42
C LYS A 348 31.25 14.30 12.82
N SER A 349 30.77 14.98 13.85
CA SER A 349 31.05 14.67 15.26
C SER A 349 29.88 15.13 16.12
N LEU A 350 29.62 14.41 17.22
CA LEU A 350 28.68 14.84 18.26
C LEU A 350 29.39 15.57 19.41
N GLU A 351 30.67 15.30 19.63
CA GLU A 351 31.45 15.85 20.74
C GLU A 351 32.86 16.29 20.28
N PRO A 352 33.08 17.58 19.94
CA PRO A 352 32.06 18.62 19.83
C PRO A 352 31.12 18.37 18.64
N TYR A 353 29.91 18.93 18.69
CA TYR A 353 29.00 18.87 17.55
C TYR A 353 29.61 19.61 16.36
N GLU A 354 29.85 18.89 15.27
CA GLU A 354 30.43 19.42 14.03
C GLU A 354 29.66 18.85 12.83
N GLU A 355 29.19 19.72 11.95
CA GLU A 355 28.58 19.35 10.67
C GLU A 355 29.61 19.35 9.53
N THR A 356 29.32 18.67 8.44
CA THR A 356 30.14 18.80 7.22
C THR A 356 29.97 20.18 6.59
N MET A 357 31.02 20.71 5.95
CA MET A 357 31.07 22.10 5.44
C MET A 357 29.90 22.50 4.52
N ASP A 358 29.25 21.54 3.84
CA ASP A 358 28.15 21.78 2.89
C ASP A 358 26.81 21.17 3.35
N ALA A 359 26.64 20.88 4.65
CA ALA A 359 25.47 20.20 5.20
C ALA A 359 24.13 20.82 4.73
N CYS A 360 23.96 22.13 4.88
CA CYS A 360 22.74 22.83 4.46
C CYS A 360 22.50 22.84 2.95
N ILE A 361 23.56 22.77 2.12
CA ILE A 361 23.44 22.77 0.65
C ILE A 361 23.16 21.35 0.15
N THR A 362 23.71 20.35 0.82
CA THR A 362 23.64 18.93 0.42
C THR A 362 22.40 18.23 0.97
N ALA A 363 21.86 18.70 2.09
CA ALA A 363 20.60 18.20 2.67
C ALA A 363 19.35 18.53 1.83
N CYS A 364 19.47 19.40 0.83
CA CYS A 364 18.44 19.60 -0.20
C CYS A 364 18.47 18.41 -1.18
N TYR A 365 17.99 17.25 -0.74
CA TYR A 365 17.68 16.14 -1.63
C TYR A 365 16.45 16.54 -2.49
N ASN A 366 16.58 16.46 -3.81
CA ASN A 366 15.51 16.78 -4.78
C ASN A 366 14.34 15.81 -4.71
#